data_AF-A0A1D7TNA3-F1
#
_entry.id   AF-A0A1D7TNA3-F1
#
_cell.length_a   1.000
_cell.length_b   1.000
_cell.length_c   1.000
_cell.angle_alpha   90.00
_cell.angle_beta   90.00
_cell.angle_gamma   90.00
#
_symmetry.space_group_name_H-M   'P 1'
#
loop_
_entity.id
_entity.type
_entity.pdbx_description
1 polymer ?
#
loop_
_entity_poly.entity_id
_entity_poly.type
_entity_poly.pdbx_seq_one_letter_code
_entity_poly.pdbx_strand_id
1 'polypeptide(L)'
;MKKLVMISIAFVLSLAFFGCGTPPIYNVNNNAVVVPTDKTATMTDVEKAIMRAGGGLGWIMKKEKDGLIKGTLVLRTHTAVVAITYDTQTYSINYESSVNLNYDPANNTIHSNYNGWIQNLNKAILVQLSLI
;
A
#
# COMPACT_ATOMS: atom_id res chain seq x y z
N MET A 1 47.77 44.76 -21.99
CA MET A 1 46.82 45.76 -21.45
C MET A 1 45.54 45.02 -21.08
N LYS A 2 45.22 44.96 -19.78
CA LYS A 2 44.15 44.15 -19.21
C LYS A 2 42.80 44.80 -19.52
N LYS A 3 41.91 44.10 -20.23
CA LYS A 3 40.50 44.50 -20.35
C LYS A 3 39.63 43.47 -19.63
N LEU A 4 39.20 43.85 -18.43
CA LEU A 4 38.06 43.25 -17.73
C LEU A 4 36.81 43.49 -18.56
N VAL A 5 36.11 42.43 -18.97
CA VAL A 5 34.76 42.54 -19.53
C VAL A 5 33.83 41.61 -18.75
N MET A 6 32.95 42.29 -18.02
CA MET A 6 31.69 41.91 -17.37
C MET A 6 31.30 40.44 -17.27
N ILE A 7 31.15 40.03 -16.02
CA ILE A 7 30.31 38.94 -15.52
C ILE A 7 28.89 39.11 -16.07
N SER A 8 28.34 38.07 -16.69
CA SER A 8 26.90 37.91 -16.92
C SER A 8 26.56 36.45 -16.63
N ILE A 9 26.39 36.15 -15.34
CA ILE A 9 25.81 34.87 -14.89
C ILE A 9 24.31 34.97 -15.16
N ALA A 10 23.90 34.48 -16.33
CA ALA A 10 22.49 34.19 -16.58
C ALA A 10 22.15 32.92 -15.79
N PHE A 11 21.65 33.08 -14.57
CA PHE A 11 21.09 31.99 -13.78
C PHE A 11 19.72 31.64 -14.37
N VAL A 12 19.72 30.79 -15.40
CA VAL A 12 18.50 30.17 -15.93
C VAL A 12 18.01 29.20 -14.86
N LEU A 13 17.13 29.69 -13.99
CA LEU A 13 16.40 28.89 -13.03
C LEU A 13 15.34 28.10 -13.80
N SER A 14 15.74 26.99 -14.41
CA SER A 14 14.81 25.99 -14.94
C SER A 14 14.03 25.39 -13.77
N LEU A 15 12.83 25.91 -13.51
CA LEU A 15 11.84 25.21 -12.71
C LEU A 15 11.52 23.89 -13.43
N ALA A 16 12.15 22.81 -13.00
CA ALA A 16 11.69 21.47 -13.32
C ALA A 16 10.31 21.29 -12.67
N PHE A 17 9.25 21.42 -13.46
CA PHE A 17 7.94 20.91 -13.08
C PHE A 17 8.07 19.39 -12.96
N PHE A 18 8.19 18.89 -11.74
CA PHE A 18 8.05 17.46 -11.47
C PHE A 18 6.64 17.06 -11.88
N GLY A 19 6.56 16.18 -12.89
CA GLY A 19 5.31 15.80 -13.54
C GLY A 19 4.28 15.27 -12.56
N CYS A 20 3.03 15.76 -12.70
CA CYS A 20 1.86 15.20 -12.03
C CYS A 20 1.51 13.87 -12.72
N GLY A 21 2.25 12.80 -12.37
CA GLY A 21 2.00 11.45 -12.85
C GLY A 21 1.06 10.70 -11.91
N THR A 22 0.21 9.83 -12.46
CA THR A 22 -0.51 8.83 -11.65
C THR A 22 0.50 7.88 -11.02
N PRO A 23 0.48 7.68 -9.69
CA PRO A 23 1.46 6.84 -9.03
C PRO A 23 1.34 5.39 -9.50
N PRO A 24 2.45 4.63 -9.52
CA PRO A 24 2.38 3.19 -9.70
C PRO A 24 1.61 2.55 -8.55
N ILE A 25 1.08 1.36 -8.78
CA ILE A 25 0.38 0.60 -7.76
C ILE A 25 1.31 0.24 -6.60
N TYR A 26 0.84 0.42 -5.38
CA TYR A 26 1.55 0.02 -4.17
C TYR A 26 1.05 -1.34 -3.70
N ASN A 27 1.96 -2.32 -3.67
CA ASN A 27 1.74 -3.62 -3.08
C ASN A 27 2.63 -3.78 -1.84
N VAL A 28 2.16 -4.54 -0.86
CA VAL A 28 2.96 -4.97 0.28
C VAL A 28 3.44 -6.37 -0.02
N ASN A 29 4.75 -6.58 -0.11
CA ASN A 29 5.34 -7.87 -0.48
C ASN A 29 6.16 -8.42 0.69
N ASN A 30 5.81 -9.63 1.14
CA ASN A 30 6.53 -10.40 2.16
C ASN A 30 6.86 -9.58 3.42
N ASN A 31 5.91 -8.78 3.89
CA ASN A 31 6.09 -8.00 5.11
C ASN A 31 6.12 -8.95 6.31
N ALA A 32 7.00 -8.69 7.27
CA ALA A 32 7.21 -9.58 8.40
C ALA A 32 6.01 -9.58 9.34
N VAL A 33 5.67 -10.77 9.85
CA VAL A 33 4.77 -10.93 10.99
C VAL A 33 5.56 -10.64 12.25
N VAL A 34 5.41 -9.40 12.75
CA VAL A 34 6.10 -8.94 13.96
C VAL A 34 5.14 -9.04 15.14
N VAL A 35 5.48 -9.88 16.11
CA VAL A 35 4.77 -10.08 17.38
C VAL A 35 5.69 -9.78 18.56
N PRO A 36 5.18 -9.63 19.80
CA PRO A 36 6.02 -9.47 20.99
C PRO A 36 7.06 -10.59 21.13
N THR A 37 8.24 -10.26 21.66
CA THR A 37 9.45 -11.13 21.65
C THR A 37 9.25 -12.49 22.34
N ASP A 38 8.31 -12.59 23.28
CA ASP A 38 7.97 -13.80 24.03
C ASP A 38 6.83 -14.62 23.40
N LYS A 39 6.35 -14.21 22.21
CA LYS A 39 5.22 -14.82 21.51
C LYS A 39 5.64 -15.42 20.17
N THR A 40 4.89 -16.43 19.77
CA THR A 40 4.95 -17.00 18.42
C THR A 40 3.55 -16.95 17.83
N ALA A 41 3.40 -16.30 16.68
CA ALA A 41 2.10 -16.20 16.02
C ALA A 41 1.70 -17.55 15.42
N THR A 42 0.46 -18.00 15.66
CA THR A 42 -0.13 -19.09 14.90
C THR A 42 -0.77 -18.58 13.61
N MET A 43 -1.05 -19.46 12.65
CA MET A 43 -1.83 -19.13 11.45
C MET A 43 -3.16 -18.46 11.78
N THR A 44 -3.83 -18.90 12.85
CA THR A 44 -5.10 -18.34 13.30
C THR A 44 -4.95 -16.94 13.90
N ASP A 45 -3.83 -16.67 14.58
CA ASP A 45 -3.59 -15.34 15.16
C ASP A 45 -3.32 -14.30 14.07
N VAL A 46 -2.48 -14.65 13.09
CA VAL A 46 -2.22 -13.79 11.93
C VAL A 46 -3.50 -13.53 11.14
N GLU A 47 -4.30 -14.58 10.90
CA GLU A 47 -5.62 -14.44 10.26
C GLU A 47 -6.52 -13.46 11.02
N LYS A 48 -6.70 -13.66 12.33
CA LYS A 48 -7.54 -12.79 13.16
C LYS A 48 -7.04 -11.35 13.17
N ALA A 49 -5.72 -11.14 13.24
CA ALA A 49 -5.12 -9.81 13.19
C ALA A 49 -5.44 -9.10 11.86
N ILE A 50 -5.28 -9.79 10.73
CA ILE A 50 -5.60 -9.25 9.40
C ILE A 50 -7.10 -8.93 9.28
N MET A 51 -7.96 -9.85 9.71
CA MET A 51 -9.42 -9.68 9.66
C MET A 51 -9.88 -8.48 10.50
N ARG A 52 -9.33 -8.32 11.71
CA ARG A 52 -9.63 -7.18 12.61
C ARG A 52 -9.12 -5.85 12.05
N ALA A 53 -7.90 -5.85 11.51
CA ALA A 53 -7.30 -4.65 10.90
C ALA A 53 -8.14 -4.13 9.73
N GLY A 54 -8.50 -5.02 8.80
CA GLY A 54 -9.35 -4.67 7.67
C GLY A 54 -10.74 -4.24 8.09
N GLY A 55 -11.40 -5.03 8.95
CA GLY A 55 -12.75 -4.72 9.44
C GLY A 55 -12.83 -3.37 10.16
N GLY A 56 -11.83 -3.03 10.98
CA GLY A 56 -11.76 -1.73 11.66
C GLY A 56 -11.58 -0.53 10.72
N LEU A 57 -11.08 -0.75 9.50
CA LEU A 57 -10.94 0.26 8.45
C LEU A 57 -12.10 0.24 7.44
N GLY A 58 -13.14 -0.56 7.68
CA GLY A 58 -14.32 -0.67 6.81
C GLY A 58 -14.12 -1.59 5.60
N TRP A 59 -13.07 -2.41 5.57
CA TRP A 59 -12.94 -3.47 4.57
C TRP A 59 -13.86 -4.63 4.92
N ILE A 60 -14.53 -5.17 3.90
CA ILE A 60 -15.23 -6.44 3.98
C ILE A 60 -14.18 -7.53 3.79
N MET A 61 -13.92 -8.28 4.86
CA MET A 61 -12.87 -9.30 4.89
C MET A 61 -13.49 -10.69 4.80
N LYS A 62 -13.00 -11.51 3.88
CA LYS A 62 -13.44 -12.89 3.70
C LYS A 62 -12.24 -13.81 3.55
N LYS A 63 -12.11 -14.80 4.45
CA LYS A 63 -11.18 -15.92 4.25
C LYS A 63 -11.67 -16.75 3.06
N GLU A 64 -10.85 -16.87 2.02
CA GLU A 64 -11.17 -17.72 0.86
C GLU A 64 -10.64 -19.14 1.07
N LYS A 65 -9.45 -19.26 1.70
CA LYS A 65 -8.84 -20.51 2.14
C LYS A 65 -7.76 -20.22 3.18
N ASP A 66 -7.16 -21.26 3.76
CA ASP A 66 -6.03 -21.09 4.67
C ASP A 66 -4.88 -20.33 3.98
N GLY A 67 -4.38 -19.30 4.67
CA GLY A 67 -3.32 -18.43 4.17
C GLY A 67 -3.76 -17.43 3.08
N LEU A 68 -5.06 -17.29 2.81
CA LEU A 68 -5.58 -16.31 1.84
C LEU A 68 -6.89 -15.66 2.30
N ILE A 69 -6.84 -14.35 2.49
CA ILE A 69 -8.00 -13.49 2.74
C ILE A 69 -8.22 -12.58 1.53
N LYS A 70 -9.47 -12.43 1.11
CA LYS A 70 -9.91 -11.38 0.19
C LYS A 70 -10.45 -10.20 0.99
N GLY A 71 -9.93 -9.00 0.70
CA GLY A 71 -10.42 -7.74 1.25
C GLY A 71 -11.13 -6.94 0.16
N THR A 72 -12.33 -6.43 0.45
CA THR A 72 -13.05 -5.51 -0.45
C THR A 72 -13.38 -4.22 0.27
N LEU A 73 -12.97 -3.08 -0.30
CA LEU A 73 -13.32 -1.75 0.19
C LEU A 73 -14.24 -1.07 -0.81
N VAL A 74 -15.42 -0.63 -0.34
CA VAL A 74 -16.38 0.14 -1.13
C VAL A 74 -16.52 1.53 -0.53
N LEU A 75 -16.19 2.56 -1.31
CA LEU A 75 -16.28 3.97 -0.90
C LEU A 75 -16.97 4.79 -1.98
N ARG A 76 -18.25 5.14 -1.72
CA ARG A 76 -19.13 5.83 -2.68
C ARG A 76 -19.22 5.01 -3.98
N THR A 77 -18.59 5.49 -5.05
CA THR A 77 -18.55 4.83 -6.37
C THR A 77 -17.27 4.03 -6.60
N HIS A 78 -16.29 4.07 -5.70
CA HIS A 78 -14.99 3.42 -5.85
C HIS A 78 -15.01 2.07 -5.14
N THR A 79 -14.46 1.05 -5.79
CA THR A 79 -14.26 -0.28 -5.18
C THR A 79 -12.83 -0.73 -5.39
N ALA A 80 -12.20 -1.26 -4.34
CA ALA A 80 -10.91 -1.93 -4.40
C ALA A 80 -11.04 -3.35 -3.85
N VAL A 81 -10.46 -4.32 -4.56
CA VAL A 81 -10.37 -5.71 -4.12
C VAL A 81 -8.90 -6.10 -4.05
N VAL A 82 -8.51 -6.70 -2.93
CA VAL A 82 -7.14 -7.16 -2.66
C VAL A 82 -7.12 -8.61 -2.21
N ALA A 83 -6.06 -9.30 -2.60
CA ALA A 83 -5.69 -10.60 -2.08
C ALA A 83 -4.61 -10.43 -1.02
N ILE A 84 -4.86 -10.96 0.18
CA ILE A 84 -3.94 -10.94 1.32
C ILE A 84 -3.48 -12.37 1.59
N THR A 85 -2.27 -12.69 1.13
CA THR A 85 -1.63 -13.98 1.43
C THR A 85 -0.85 -13.87 2.73
N TYR A 86 -0.89 -14.89 3.57
CA TYR A 86 -0.21 -14.87 4.86
C TYR A 86 0.22 -16.27 5.32
N ASP A 87 1.28 -16.29 6.12
CA ASP A 87 1.68 -17.43 6.94
C ASP A 87 2.08 -16.94 8.35
N THR A 88 2.77 -17.78 9.14
CA THR A 88 3.21 -17.42 10.49
C THR A 88 4.40 -16.45 10.52
N GLN A 89 5.04 -16.19 9.38
CA GLN A 89 6.28 -15.42 9.25
C GLN A 89 6.07 -14.14 8.44
N THR A 90 5.22 -14.16 7.42
CA THR A 90 5.04 -13.06 6.48
C THR A 90 3.60 -12.91 5.99
N TYR A 91 3.28 -11.73 5.48
CA TYR A 91 2.07 -11.49 4.70
C TYR A 91 2.33 -10.54 3.54
N SER A 92 1.45 -10.58 2.54
CA SER A 92 1.45 -9.67 1.40
C SER A 92 0.06 -9.11 1.15
N ILE A 93 -0.05 -7.90 0.61
CA ILE A 93 -1.30 -7.27 0.18
C ILE A 93 -1.15 -6.91 -1.29
N ASN A 94 -1.88 -7.64 -2.14
CA ASN A 94 -1.78 -7.52 -3.59
C ASN A 94 -3.09 -7.03 -4.17
N TYR A 95 -2.99 -6.12 -5.14
CA TYR A 95 -4.14 -5.74 -5.97
C TYR A 95 -4.73 -6.95 -6.70
N GLU A 96 -6.06 -7.07 -6.69
CA GLU A 96 -6.80 -8.08 -7.45
C GLU A 96 -7.69 -7.43 -8.52
N SER A 97 -8.53 -6.47 -8.12
CA SER A 97 -9.37 -5.72 -9.07
C SER A 97 -9.87 -4.40 -8.48
N SER A 98 -10.45 -3.54 -9.32
CA SER A 98 -11.08 -2.30 -8.89
C SER A 98 -12.18 -1.81 -9.81
N VAL A 99 -13.00 -0.91 -9.27
CA VAL A 99 -14.01 -0.13 -10.00
C VAL A 99 -13.77 1.35 -9.74
N ASN A 100 -13.77 2.16 -10.80
CA ASN A 100 -13.58 3.62 -10.76
C ASN A 100 -12.24 4.09 -10.14
N LEU A 101 -11.17 3.28 -10.20
CA LEU A 101 -9.83 3.67 -9.73
C LEU A 101 -8.83 3.92 -10.86
N ASN A 102 -9.27 4.00 -12.12
CA ASN A 102 -8.41 4.27 -13.28
C ASN A 102 -7.19 3.35 -13.34
N TYR A 103 -7.38 2.05 -13.05
CA TYR A 103 -6.30 1.08 -13.16
C TYR A 103 -5.86 0.94 -14.62
N ASP A 104 -4.58 1.22 -14.89
CA ASP A 104 -3.96 1.04 -16.18
C ASP A 104 -2.95 -0.12 -16.10
N PRO A 105 -3.25 -1.29 -16.69
CA PRO A 105 -2.35 -2.44 -16.64
C PRO A 105 -1.09 -2.25 -17.49
N ALA A 106 -1.11 -1.41 -18.53
CA ALA A 106 0.06 -1.19 -19.40
C ALA A 106 1.13 -0.37 -18.68
N ASN A 107 0.71 0.60 -17.86
CA ASN A 107 1.60 1.46 -17.07
C ASN A 107 1.70 1.05 -15.59
N ASN A 108 0.90 0.06 -15.16
CA ASN A 108 0.79 -0.40 -13.78
C ASN A 108 0.48 0.74 -12.78
N THR A 109 -0.40 1.65 -13.17
CA THR A 109 -0.80 2.82 -12.36
C THR A 109 -2.25 2.68 -11.89
N ILE A 110 -2.56 3.40 -10.81
CA ILE A 110 -3.90 3.43 -10.22
C ILE A 110 -4.12 4.78 -9.53
N HIS A 111 -5.38 5.14 -9.31
CA HIS A 111 -5.75 6.34 -8.55
C HIS A 111 -5.05 6.37 -7.18
N SER A 112 -4.45 7.50 -6.83
CA SER A 112 -3.59 7.68 -5.65
C SER A 112 -4.22 7.23 -4.32
N ASN A 113 -5.53 7.46 -4.14
CA ASN A 113 -6.28 6.99 -2.97
C ASN A 113 -6.10 5.50 -2.68
N TYR A 114 -6.00 4.65 -3.72
CA TYR A 114 -5.79 3.21 -3.54
C TYR A 114 -4.53 2.94 -2.70
N ASN A 115 -3.41 3.56 -3.07
CA ASN A 115 -2.15 3.37 -2.35
C ASN A 115 -2.27 3.79 -0.88
N GLY A 116 -2.99 4.89 -0.61
CA GLY A 116 -3.28 5.32 0.76
C GLY A 116 -4.11 4.29 1.55
N TRP A 117 -5.08 3.64 0.91
CA TRP A 117 -5.86 2.58 1.55
C TRP A 117 -5.02 1.35 1.88
N ILE A 118 -4.12 0.93 0.97
CA ILE A 118 -3.21 -0.19 1.21
C ILE A 118 -2.22 0.12 2.34
N GLN A 119 -1.67 1.35 2.37
CA GLN A 119 -0.78 1.79 3.45
C GLN A 119 -1.49 1.79 4.81
N ASN A 120 -2.74 2.25 4.87
CA ASN A 120 -3.54 2.23 6.10
C ASN A 120 -3.83 0.80 6.54
N LEU A 121 -4.19 -0.09 5.61
CA LEU A 121 -4.43 -1.50 5.89
C LEU A 121 -3.16 -2.18 6.46
N ASN A 122 -2.02 -1.98 5.80
CA ASN A 122 -0.72 -2.48 6.27
C ASN A 122 -0.40 -2.00 7.69
N LYS A 123 -0.55 -0.70 7.95
CA LYS A 123 -0.33 -0.12 9.29
C LYS A 123 -1.25 -0.76 10.34
N ALA A 124 -2.53 -0.93 10.02
CA ALA A 124 -3.49 -1.55 10.93
C ALA A 124 -3.17 -3.02 11.20
N ILE A 125 -2.70 -3.78 10.19
CA ILE A 125 -2.26 -5.17 10.37
C ILE A 125 -1.08 -5.22 11.34
N LEU A 126 -0.05 -4.38 11.15
CA LEU A 126 1.09 -4.31 12.06
C LEU A 126 0.66 -3.99 13.51
N VAL A 127 -0.29 -3.06 13.69
CA VAL A 127 -0.85 -2.76 15.01
C VAL A 127 -1.54 -4.00 15.60
N GLN A 128 -2.38 -4.70 14.83
CA GLN A 128 -3.06 -5.90 15.35
C GLN A 128 -2.09 -7.05 15.65
N LEU A 129 -1.02 -7.22 14.87
CA LEU A 129 0.01 -8.23 15.12
C LEU A 129 0.78 -7.94 16.41
N SER A 130 1.05 -6.66 16.72
CA SER A 130 1.69 -6.27 17.99
C SER A 130 0.83 -6.52 19.24
N LEU A 131 -0.44 -6.87 19.05
CA LEU A 131 -1.41 -7.15 20.12
C LEU A 131 -1.71 -8.65 20.29
N ILE A 132 -1.03 -9.52 19.54
CA ILE A 132 -1.06 -10.98 19.73
C ILE A 132 -0.30 -11.33 21.02
#